data_AF-A0A4U9IU90-F1
#
_entry.id   AF-A0A4U9IU90-F1
#
_cell.length_a   1.000
_cell.length_b   1.000
_cell.length_c   1.000
_cell.angle_alpha   90.00
_cell.angle_beta   90.00
_cell.angle_gamma   90.00
#
_symmetry.space_group_name_H-M   'P 1'
#
loop_
_entity.id
_entity.type
_entity.pdbx_description
1 polymer ?
#
loop_
_entity_poly.entity_id
_entity_poly.type
_entity_poly.pdbx_seq_one_letter_code
_entity_poly.pdbx_strand_id
1 'polypeptide(L)'
;MVYPYDTTPFVKISIHEVVKTLFEAIILVFLVMYLFLQNLRATLIPTIAVPVVLLGTFAVLAAFGFSINTLTMFGMVLAIGLLVDDAIVVVENVERVMVEEKLPPKEATQKSMSQIQGALVGIAMVLSAVFIRWPFSAVPPGRFIASSP
;
A
#
# COMPACT_ATOMS: atom_id res chain seq x y z
N MET A 1 -21.07 -36.89 4.84
CA MET A 1 -19.79 -37.00 5.56
C MET A 1 -19.49 -35.64 6.15
N VAL A 2 -19.51 -35.51 7.48
CA VAL A 2 -19.14 -34.28 8.20
C VAL A 2 -17.68 -34.43 8.58
N TYR A 3 -16.80 -33.58 8.05
CA TYR A 3 -15.38 -33.57 8.41
C TYR A 3 -15.22 -32.76 9.72
N PRO A 4 -14.75 -33.37 10.82
CA PRO A 4 -14.71 -32.74 12.14
C PRO A 4 -13.62 -31.68 12.33
N TYR A 5 -12.69 -31.55 11.38
CA TYR A 5 -11.69 -30.48 11.31
C TYR A 5 -11.55 -30.06 9.85
N ASP A 6 -12.35 -29.08 9.45
CA ASP A 6 -12.24 -28.42 8.16
C ASP A 6 -11.82 -26.97 8.41
N THR A 7 -10.57 -26.63 8.07
CA THR A 7 -10.06 -25.26 8.15
C THR A 7 -10.46 -24.42 6.94
N THR A 8 -11.00 -25.05 5.88
CA THR A 8 -11.47 -24.39 4.66
C THR A 8 -12.56 -23.35 4.90
N PRO A 9 -13.61 -23.58 5.74
CA PRO A 9 -14.57 -22.54 6.08
C PRO A 9 -13.92 -21.34 6.77
N PHE A 10 -12.93 -21.56 7.65
CA PHE A 10 -12.24 -20.47 8.34
C PHE A 10 -11.36 -19.63 7.40
N VAL A 11 -10.66 -20.28 6.47
CA VAL A 11 -9.87 -19.61 5.42
C VAL A 11 -10.77 -18.80 4.49
N LYS A 12 -11.92 -19.36 4.09
CA LYS A 12 -12.86 -18.67 3.19
C LYS A 12 -13.48 -17.43 3.83
N ILE A 13 -13.83 -17.51 5.13
CA ILE A 13 -14.34 -16.36 5.90
C ILE A 13 -13.25 -15.30 6.07
N SER A 14 -12.02 -15.71 6.38
CA SER A 14 -10.88 -14.79 6.54
C SER A 14 -10.54 -14.05 5.24
N ILE A 15 -10.60 -14.73 4.09
CA ILE A 15 -10.42 -14.09 2.78
C ILE A 15 -11.55 -13.08 2.53
N HIS A 16 -12.81 -13.45 2.81
CA HIS A 16 -13.94 -12.56 2.59
C HIS A 16 -13.85 -11.28 3.43
N GLU A 17 -13.53 -11.40 4.72
CA GLU A 17 -13.34 -10.26 5.61
C GLU A 17 -12.21 -9.35 5.12
N VAL A 18 -11.06 -9.89 4.72
CA VAL A 18 -9.97 -9.06 4.21
C VAL A 18 -10.35 -8.35 2.92
N VAL A 19 -11.03 -9.02 1.98
CA VAL A 19 -11.50 -8.38 0.75
C VAL A 19 -12.46 -7.23 1.06
N LYS A 20 -13.34 -7.41 2.04
CA LYS A 20 -14.22 -6.34 2.54
C LYS A 20 -13.41 -5.18 3.13
N THR A 21 -12.42 -5.47 3.98
CA THR A 21 -11.52 -4.44 4.56
C THR A 21 -10.72 -3.71 3.50
N LEU A 22 -10.24 -4.41 2.45
CA LEU A 22 -9.56 -3.78 1.32
C LEU A 22 -10.48 -2.80 0.59
N PHE A 23 -11.75 -3.17 0.38
CA PHE A 23 -12.73 -2.30 -0.27
C PHE A 23 -13.08 -1.08 0.60
N GLU A 24 -13.29 -1.29 1.90
CA GLU A 24 -13.51 -0.21 2.87
C GLU A 24 -12.31 0.75 2.91
N ALA A 25 -11.07 0.22 2.92
CA ALA A 25 -9.86 1.02 2.89
C ALA A 25 -9.75 1.89 1.63
N ILE A 26 -10.03 1.34 0.45
CA ILE A 26 -10.02 2.11 -0.81
C ILE A 26 -11.04 3.25 -0.76
N ILE A 27 -12.25 3.00 -0.25
CA ILE A 27 -13.28 4.04 -0.09
C ILE A 27 -12.82 5.12 0.89
N LEU A 28 -12.24 4.73 2.02
CA LEU A 28 -11.73 5.68 3.01
C LEU A 28 -10.61 6.55 2.44
N VAL A 29 -9.66 5.95 1.72
CA VAL A 29 -8.60 6.69 1.02
C VAL A 29 -9.20 7.68 0.03
N PHE A 30 -10.17 7.27 -0.77
CA PHE A 30 -10.84 8.16 -1.72
C PHE A 30 -11.51 9.35 -1.01
N LEU A 31 -12.23 9.11 0.09
CA LEU A 31 -12.91 10.15 0.85
C LEU A 31 -11.93 11.14 1.47
N VAL A 32 -10.86 10.65 2.11
CA VAL A 32 -9.83 11.50 2.72
C VAL A 32 -9.14 12.34 1.64
N MET A 33 -8.75 11.72 0.52
CA MET A 33 -8.14 12.44 -0.59
C MET A 33 -9.06 13.50 -1.19
N TYR A 34 -10.35 13.18 -1.35
CA TYR A 34 -11.34 14.12 -1.83
C TYR A 34 -11.51 15.33 -0.91
N LEU A 35 -11.45 15.10 0.40
CA LEU A 35 -11.54 16.17 1.39
C LEU A 35 -10.34 17.12 1.34
N PHE A 36 -9.12 16.60 1.16
CA PHE A 36 -7.91 17.43 1.09
C PHE A 36 -7.74 18.16 -0.24
N LEU A 37 -7.97 17.48 -1.37
CA LEU A 37 -7.68 18.03 -2.69
C LEU A 37 -8.85 18.77 -3.34
N GLN A 38 -10.10 18.50 -2.92
CA GLN A 38 -11.33 19.09 -3.49
C GLN A 38 -11.45 19.00 -5.03
N ASN A 39 -10.64 18.15 -5.67
CA ASN A 39 -10.55 17.98 -7.10
C ASN A 39 -10.63 16.49 -7.46
N LEU A 40 -11.74 16.08 -8.09
CA LEU A 40 -11.99 14.69 -8.47
C LEU A 40 -10.92 14.09 -9.38
N ARG A 41 -10.23 14.91 -10.18
CA ARG A 41 -9.21 14.39 -11.11
C ARG A 41 -7.94 13.98 -10.39
N ALA A 42 -7.55 14.73 -9.36
CA ALA A 42 -6.36 14.43 -8.57
C ALA A 42 -6.58 13.22 -7.66
N THR A 43 -7.80 13.06 -7.13
CA THR A 43 -8.14 11.95 -6.22
C THR A 43 -8.22 10.60 -6.91
N LEU A 44 -8.52 10.57 -8.22
CA LEU A 44 -8.54 9.34 -9.00
C LEU A 44 -7.14 8.70 -9.14
N ILE A 45 -6.07 9.50 -9.07
CA ILE A 45 -4.70 9.00 -9.27
C ILE A 45 -4.33 7.97 -8.18
N PRO A 46 -4.41 8.28 -6.86
CA PRO A 46 -4.18 7.29 -5.81
C PRO A 46 -5.19 6.13 -5.84
N THR A 47 -6.46 6.40 -6.12
CA THR A 47 -7.52 5.38 -6.12
C THR A 47 -7.28 4.28 -7.15
N ILE A 48 -6.67 4.60 -8.28
CA ILE A 48 -6.30 3.61 -9.31
C ILE A 48 -4.93 2.99 -8.99
N ALA A 49 -3.99 3.76 -8.44
CA ALA A 49 -2.65 3.27 -8.13
C ALA A 49 -2.67 2.13 -7.10
N VAL A 50 -3.44 2.25 -6.02
CA VAL A 50 -3.49 1.26 -4.94
C VAL A 50 -3.92 -0.14 -5.44
N PRO A 51 -5.06 -0.31 -6.15
CA PRO A 51 -5.43 -1.60 -6.73
C PRO A 51 -4.40 -2.19 -7.68
N VAL A 52 -3.77 -1.36 -8.52
CA VAL A 52 -2.77 -1.83 -9.49
C VAL A 52 -1.56 -2.41 -8.78
N VAL A 53 -1.07 -1.73 -7.73
CA VAL A 53 0.08 -2.24 -6.97
C VAL A 53 -0.28 -3.51 -6.20
N LEU A 54 -1.46 -3.58 -5.57
CA LEU A 54 -1.92 -4.79 -4.87
C LEU A 54 -1.99 -6.01 -5.80
N LEU A 55 -2.54 -5.84 -7.01
CA LEU A 55 -2.55 -6.89 -8.03
C LEU A 55 -1.13 -7.30 -8.44
N GLY A 56 -0.22 -6.34 -8.57
CA GLY A 56 1.20 -6.61 -8.80
C GLY A 56 1.85 -7.40 -7.66
N THR A 57 1.53 -7.07 -6.40
CA THR A 57 2.02 -7.81 -5.23
C THR A 57 1.54 -9.27 -5.26
N PHE A 58 0.27 -9.52 -5.59
CA PHE A 58 -0.24 -10.89 -5.75
C PHE A 58 0.48 -11.67 -6.85
N ALA A 59 0.79 -11.02 -7.98
CA ALA A 59 1.54 -11.65 -9.06
C ALA A 59 2.96 -12.04 -8.63
N VAL A 60 3.64 -11.16 -7.89
CA VAL A 60 4.97 -11.43 -7.34
C VAL A 60 4.91 -12.56 -6.30
N LEU A 61 3.96 -12.53 -5.37
CA LEU A 61 3.77 -13.59 -4.37
C LEU A 61 3.55 -14.95 -5.04
N ALA A 62 2.71 -15.00 -6.09
CA ALA A 62 2.48 -16.21 -6.87
C ALA A 62 3.74 -16.70 -7.58
N ALA A 63 4.55 -15.80 -8.15
CA ALA A 63 5.80 -16.13 -8.83
C ALA A 63 6.85 -16.73 -7.86
N PHE A 64 6.87 -16.29 -6.61
CA PHE A 64 7.75 -16.84 -5.56
C PHE A 64 7.13 -18.03 -4.81
N GLY A 65 5.93 -18.49 -5.19
CA GLY A 65 5.26 -19.64 -4.57
C GLY A 65 4.70 -19.38 -3.16
N PHE A 66 4.52 -18.12 -2.77
CA PHE A 66 3.87 -17.78 -1.50
C PHE A 66 2.36 -18.01 -1.58
N SER A 67 1.79 -18.55 -0.51
CA SER A 67 0.35 -18.75 -0.38
C SER A 67 -0.34 -17.51 0.22
N ILE A 68 -1.58 -17.27 -0.19
CA ILE A 68 -2.43 -16.26 0.46
C ILE A 68 -2.93 -16.85 1.78
N ASN A 69 -2.48 -16.27 2.88
CA ASN A 69 -2.85 -16.65 4.24
C ASN A 69 -3.02 -15.41 5.12
N THR A 70 -3.41 -15.61 6.38
CA THR A 70 -3.68 -14.49 7.30
C THR A 70 -2.49 -13.54 7.46
N LEU A 71 -1.24 -14.03 7.47
CA LEU A 71 -0.04 -13.17 7.57
C LEU A 71 0.15 -12.32 6.31
N THR A 72 0.04 -12.91 5.12
CA THR A 72 0.19 -12.15 3.87
C THR A 72 -0.94 -11.13 3.71
N MET A 73 -2.16 -11.50 4.12
CA MET A 73 -3.31 -10.61 4.13
C MET A 73 -3.13 -9.41 5.08
N PHE A 74 -2.61 -9.66 6.29
CA PHE A 74 -2.30 -8.58 7.24
C PHE A 74 -1.20 -7.66 6.70
N GLY A 75 -0.16 -8.24 6.07
CA GLY A 75 0.89 -7.49 5.40
C GLY A 75 0.35 -6.58 4.29
N MET A 76 -0.63 -7.04 3.52
CA MET A 76 -1.27 -6.22 2.47
C MET A 76 -2.06 -5.04 3.04
N VAL A 77 -2.78 -5.22 4.15
CA VAL A 77 -3.48 -4.12 4.82
C VAL A 77 -2.49 -3.05 5.30
N LEU A 78 -1.37 -3.47 5.91
CA LEU A 78 -0.32 -2.53 6.33
C LEU A 78 0.35 -1.84 5.13
N ALA A 79 0.56 -2.57 4.04
CA ALA A 79 1.17 -2.04 2.83
C ALA A 79 0.31 -0.94 2.19
N ILE A 80 -1.02 -0.98 2.29
CA ILE A 80 -1.89 0.08 1.76
C ILE A 80 -1.53 1.44 2.35
N GLY A 81 -1.25 1.52 3.66
CA GLY A 81 -0.88 2.79 4.30
C GLY A 81 0.40 3.39 3.70
N LEU A 82 1.41 2.54 3.45
CA LEU A 82 2.67 2.95 2.81
C LEU A 82 2.47 3.33 1.33
N LEU A 83 1.66 2.56 0.60
CA LEU A 83 1.41 2.80 -0.83
C LEU A 83 0.61 4.07 -1.08
N VAL A 84 -0.34 4.36 -0.20
CA VAL A 84 -1.14 5.57 -0.28
C VAL A 84 -0.25 6.78 -0.03
N ASP A 85 0.61 6.76 1.00
CA ASP A 85 1.53 7.85 1.30
C ASP A 85 2.37 8.28 0.08
N ASP A 86 3.00 7.32 -0.61
CA ASP A 86 3.78 7.59 -1.83
C ASP A 86 2.94 8.25 -2.93
N ALA A 87 1.71 7.75 -3.16
CA ALA A 87 0.81 8.30 -4.17
C ALA A 87 0.32 9.72 -3.80
N ILE A 88 0.07 9.98 -2.51
CA ILE A 88 -0.34 11.29 -2.01
C ILE A 88 0.78 12.31 -2.22
N VAL A 89 2.00 12.01 -1.75
CA VAL A 89 3.16 12.91 -1.82
C VAL A 89 3.44 13.33 -3.26
N VAL A 90 3.31 12.39 -4.21
CA VAL A 90 3.46 12.70 -5.64
C VAL A 90 2.40 13.68 -6.13
N VAL A 91 1.12 13.39 -5.89
CA VAL A 91 0.01 14.22 -6.39
C VAL A 91 0.02 15.61 -5.75
N GLU A 92 0.29 15.68 -4.44
CA GLU A 92 0.40 16.93 -3.71
C GLU A 92 1.55 17.80 -4.24
N ASN A 93 2.73 17.21 -4.47
CA ASN A 93 3.87 17.97 -4.99
C ASN A 93 3.61 18.48 -6.42
N VAL A 94 2.92 17.70 -7.26
CA VAL A 94 2.51 18.15 -8.60
C VAL A 94 1.54 19.33 -8.50
N GLU A 95 0.50 19.24 -7.67
CA GLU A 95 -0.46 20.34 -7.51
C GLU A 95 0.20 21.58 -6.90
N ARG A 96 1.11 21.42 -5.94
CA ARG A 96 1.89 22.54 -5.40
C ARG A 96 2.63 23.29 -6.50
N VAL A 97 3.36 22.58 -7.37
CA VAL A 97 4.09 23.18 -8.49
C VAL A 97 3.14 23.82 -9.51
N MET A 98 1.98 23.22 -9.78
CA MET A 98 0.96 23.80 -10.66
C MET A 98 0.42 25.12 -10.12
N VAL A 99 0.17 25.20 -8.81
CA VAL A 99 -0.38 26.41 -8.17
C VAL A 99 0.68 27.51 -8.02
N GLU A 100 1.88 27.17 -7.57
CA GLU A 100 2.96 28.15 -7.31
C GLU A 100 3.54 28.72 -8.61
N GLU A 101 3.78 27.86 -9.61
CA GLU A 101 4.48 28.26 -10.84
C GLU A 101 3.56 28.45 -12.04
N LYS A 102 2.28 28.12 -11.92
CA LYS A 102 1.26 28.23 -12.98
C LYS A 102 1.64 27.49 -14.27
N LEU A 103 2.39 26.39 -14.13
CA LEU A 103 2.80 25.56 -15.24
C LEU A 103 1.66 24.63 -15.71
N PRO A 104 1.65 24.26 -17.00
CA PRO A 104 0.70 23.26 -17.49
C PRO A 104 0.96 21.89 -16.84
N PRO A 105 -0.06 21.01 -16.70
CA PRO A 105 0.04 19.77 -15.92
C PRO A 105 1.22 18.87 -16.28
N LYS A 106 1.56 18.78 -17.57
CA LYS A 106 2.68 17.96 -18.05
C LYS A 106 4.04 18.50 -17.56
N GLU A 107 4.25 19.80 -17.68
CA GLU A 107 5.51 20.45 -17.27
C GLU A 107 5.64 20.49 -15.76
N ALA A 108 4.54 20.77 -15.06
CA ALA A 108 4.49 20.71 -13.61
C ALA A 108 4.82 19.31 -13.08
N THR A 109 4.31 18.25 -13.73
CA THR A 109 4.64 16.86 -13.36
C THR A 109 6.12 16.55 -13.56
N GLN A 110 6.71 16.96 -14.69
CA GLN A 110 8.13 16.75 -14.95
C GLN A 110 9.02 17.47 -13.93
N LYS A 111 8.69 18.73 -13.62
CA LYS A 111 9.42 19.52 -12.64
C LYS A 111 9.25 18.96 -11.22
N SER A 112 8.03 18.62 -10.84
CA SER A 112 7.70 17.97 -9.57
C SER A 112 8.52 16.70 -9.37
N MET A 113 8.54 15.80 -10.37
CA MET A 113 9.31 14.57 -10.30
C MET A 113 10.82 14.82 -10.15
N SER A 114 11.38 15.83 -10.81
CA SER A 114 12.80 16.17 -10.64
C SER A 114 13.18 16.59 -9.21
N GLN A 115 12.21 17.09 -8.42
CA GLN A 115 12.43 17.50 -7.03
C GLN A 115 12.34 16.31 -6.06
N ILE A 116 11.37 15.40 -6.26
CA ILE A 116 11.05 14.35 -5.28
C ILE A 116 11.56 12.96 -5.65
N GLN A 117 11.93 12.70 -6.90
CA GLN A 117 12.32 11.35 -7.35
C GLN A 117 13.48 10.77 -6.53
N GLY A 118 14.48 11.59 -6.19
CA GLY A 118 15.59 11.16 -5.34
C GLY A 118 15.15 10.77 -3.93
N ALA A 119 14.21 11.51 -3.35
CA ALA A 119 13.63 11.21 -2.05
C ALA A 119 12.80 9.91 -2.08
N LEU A 120 11.96 9.72 -3.10
CA LEU A 120 11.13 8.51 -3.28
C LEU A 120 12.00 7.25 -3.42
N VAL A 121 13.07 7.31 -4.22
CA VAL A 121 14.02 6.20 -4.33
C VAL A 121 14.72 5.95 -3.00
N GLY A 122 15.10 7.01 -2.27
CA GLY A 122 15.66 6.89 -0.93
C GLY A 122 14.73 6.19 0.05
N ILE A 123 13.46 6.58 0.09
CA ILE A 123 12.43 5.96 0.93
C ILE A 123 12.27 4.48 0.58
N ALA A 124 12.16 4.16 -0.72
CA ALA A 124 12.05 2.78 -1.17
C ALA A 124 13.24 1.92 -0.73
N MET A 125 14.46 2.46 -0.82
CA MET A 125 15.68 1.77 -0.37
C MET A 125 15.71 1.57 1.15
N VAL A 126 15.31 2.58 1.93
CA VAL A 126 15.24 2.50 3.40
C VAL A 126 14.18 1.48 3.83
N LEU A 127 12.97 1.55 3.26
CA LEU A 127 11.90 0.59 3.55
C LEU A 127 12.34 -0.82 3.17
N SER A 128 12.97 -1.00 2.01
CA SER A 128 13.53 -2.29 1.60
C SER A 128 14.55 -2.80 2.61
N ALA A 129 15.48 -1.96 3.09
CA ALA A 129 16.47 -2.35 4.09
C ALA A 129 15.83 -2.79 5.42
N VAL A 130 14.78 -2.09 5.86
CA VAL A 130 14.03 -2.42 7.08
C VAL A 130 13.27 -3.75 6.93
N PHE A 131 12.51 -3.92 5.85
CA PHE A 131 11.68 -5.12 5.64
C PHE A 131 12.49 -6.35 5.23
N ILE A 132 13.57 -6.20 4.46
CA ILE A 132 14.47 -7.31 4.10
C ILE A 132 15.15 -7.86 5.35
N ARG A 133 15.46 -7.03 6.35
CA ARG A 133 16.11 -7.50 7.57
C ARG A 133 15.22 -8.42 8.42
N TRP A 134 13.91 -8.18 8.43
CA TRP A 134 12.95 -8.87 9.29
C TRP A 134 13.01 -10.41 9.23
N PRO A 135 12.93 -11.07 8.04
CA PRO A 135 12.97 -12.54 7.95
C PRO A 135 14.31 -13.16 8.39
N PHE A 136 15.40 -12.38 8.45
CA PHE A 136 16.72 -12.85 8.89
C PHE A 136 17.04 -12.50 10.36
N SER A 137 16.08 -11.91 11.09
CA SER A 137 16.22 -11.65 12.52
C SER A 137 15.98 -12.94 13.31
N ALA A 138 16.86 -13.25 14.28
CA ALA A 138 16.89 -14.52 15.01
C ALA A 138 15.73 -14.72 16.01
N VAL A 139 14.75 -13.82 16.02
CA VAL A 139 13.66 -13.80 16.99
C VAL A 139 12.37 -14.20 16.26
N PRO A 140 11.72 -15.32 16.66
CA PRO A 140 10.44 -15.70 16.11
C PRO A 140 9.40 -14.58 16.31
N PRO A 141 8.44 -14.41 15.38
CA PRO A 141 7.45 -13.32 15.44
C PRO A 141 6.73 -13.20 16.80
N GLY A 142 6.47 -14.34 17.46
CA GLY A 142 5.82 -14.37 18.78
C GLY A 142 6.69 -13.89 19.95
N ARG A 143 8.01 -13.84 19.80
CA ARG A 143 8.94 -13.41 20.87
C ARG A 143 9.36 -11.94 20.72
N PHE A 144 9.14 -11.32 19.56
CA PHE A 144 9.30 -9.87 19.34
C PHE A 144 8.14 -9.08 19.96
N ILE A 145 6.90 -9.54 19.78
CA ILE A 145 5.68 -8.88 20.29
C ILE A 145 5.57 -9.04 21.82
N ALA A 146 6.08 -10.15 22.38
CA ALA A 146 6.11 -10.39 23.83
C ALA A 146 7.29 -9.70 24.57
N SER A 147 8.23 -9.08 23.84
CA SER A 147 9.40 -8.40 24.42
C SER A 147 9.36 -6.87 24.30
N SER A 148 8.30 -6.31 23.71
CA SER A 148 8.05 -4.87 23.74
C SER A 148 7.40 -4.51 25.09
N PRO A 149 7.98 -3.57 25.86
CA PRO A 149 7.41 -3.11 27.14
C PRO A 149 6.05 -2.43 26.99
#